data_AF-A0A497QGC7-F1
#
_entry.id   AF-A0A497QGC7-F1
#
_cell.length_a   1.000
_cell.length_b   1.000
_cell.length_c   1.000
_cell.angle_alpha   90.00
_cell.angle_beta   90.00
_cell.angle_gamma   90.00
#
_symmetry.space_group_name_H-M   'P 1'
#
loop_
_entity.id
_entity.type
_entity.pdbx_description
1 polymer ?
#
loop_
_entity_poly.entity_id
_entity_poly.type
_entity_poly.pdbx_seq_one_letter_code
_entity_poly.pdbx_strand_id
1 'polypeptide(L)'
;MSEEEEKNQKNQPVCPECGSTDIISDATRGERICTNCGAVIDEHIIDEGPEWRAFTSEERNKRSRVGSPTSFAVHDKGLATQIGWEDRDVYGKKLSPRRRAQIYRLRKWQIRTRVHSSMDRNLAYAMSELDRLSSQIGIPRTVKETAAVIYRKAIERHLIRGRSIEAMIAAAVYAAARIRRVPRTLDEIAKNSRISKKELGRCYRLIIRELQIRIPLANPNDYIIRFSAELRLSGHTAQRAIEIIDQAKENGLTAGKDPTGLAAASIYIAGIIEGERRTQREIAETATVTEVTVRNRYKELVRRLGIEITV
;
A
#
# COMPACT_ATOMS: atom_id res chain seq x y z
N MET A 1 3.63 20.12 -10.28
CA MET A 1 4.51 19.46 -11.26
C MET A 1 5.90 19.91 -10.84
N SER A 2 6.65 19.00 -10.23
CA SER A 2 7.88 19.31 -9.51
C SER A 2 9.03 19.51 -10.50
N GLU A 3 9.95 20.43 -10.22
CA GLU A 3 11.14 20.77 -11.03
C GLU A 3 12.01 19.54 -11.43
N GLU A 4 11.87 18.40 -10.74
CA GLU A 4 12.48 17.11 -11.11
C GLU A 4 11.87 16.48 -12.38
N GLU A 5 10.58 16.69 -12.67
CA GLU A 5 9.92 16.18 -13.89
C GLU A 5 10.39 16.95 -15.14
N GLU A 6 10.66 18.27 -15.02
CA GLU A 6 11.18 19.10 -16.12
C GLU A 6 12.65 18.79 -16.47
N LYS A 7 13.47 18.38 -15.49
CA LYS A 7 14.86 17.94 -15.76
C LYS A 7 14.91 16.59 -16.48
N ASN A 8 13.96 15.68 -16.21
CA ASN A 8 13.93 14.37 -16.87
C ASN A 8 13.43 14.42 -18.32
N GLN A 9 12.69 15.45 -18.73
CA GLN A 9 12.28 15.63 -20.12
C GLN A 9 13.38 16.19 -21.03
N LYS A 10 14.40 16.86 -20.48
CA LYS A 10 15.49 17.47 -21.27
C LYS A 10 16.59 16.52 -21.72
N ASN A 11 16.55 15.25 -21.31
CA ASN A 11 17.59 14.26 -21.61
C ASN A 11 17.04 13.05 -22.39
N GLN A 12 15.99 13.23 -23.19
CA GLN A 12 15.63 12.19 -24.15
C GLN A 12 16.71 12.12 -25.23
N PRO A 13 17.37 10.96 -25.42
CA PRO A 13 18.37 10.83 -26.46
C PRO A 13 17.69 11.13 -27.81
N VAL A 14 18.35 11.90 -28.66
CA VAL A 14 17.91 12.19 -30.03
C VAL A 14 18.90 11.52 -30.95
N CYS A 15 18.41 10.87 -32.00
CA CYS A 15 19.29 10.27 -32.99
C CYS A 15 20.11 11.35 -33.71
N PRO A 16 21.46 11.27 -33.72
CA PRO A 16 22.31 12.26 -34.38
C PRO A 16 22.17 12.25 -35.91
N GLU A 17 21.77 11.12 -36.50
CA GLU A 17 21.66 10.96 -37.96
C GLU A 17 20.33 11.47 -38.53
N CYS A 18 19.20 11.15 -37.89
CA CYS A 18 17.87 11.46 -38.43
C CYS A 18 17.01 12.38 -37.54
N GLY A 19 17.51 12.80 -36.38
CA GLY A 19 16.77 13.67 -35.46
C GLY A 19 15.56 13.02 -34.78
N SER A 20 15.34 11.71 -34.97
CA SER A 20 14.23 10.98 -34.35
C SER A 20 14.43 10.83 -32.84
N THR A 21 13.33 10.94 -32.09
CA THR A 21 13.25 10.64 -30.65
C THR A 21 12.82 9.21 -30.36
N ASP A 22 12.46 8.44 -31.39
CA ASP A 22 12.01 7.06 -31.25
C ASP A 22 13.23 6.12 -31.25
N ILE A 23 13.58 5.67 -30.04
CA ILE A 23 14.78 4.90 -29.74
C ILE A 23 14.38 3.70 -28.88
N ILE A 24 14.72 2.52 -29.35
CA ILE A 24 14.54 1.26 -28.64
C ILE A 24 15.85 0.89 -27.96
N SER A 25 15.78 0.37 -26.73
CA SER A 25 16.93 -0.22 -26.06
C SER A 25 16.83 -1.74 -26.17
N ASP A 26 17.79 -2.37 -26.85
CA ASP A 26 17.94 -3.82 -26.89
C ASP A 26 18.81 -4.27 -25.70
N ALA A 27 18.15 -4.82 -24.69
CA ALA A 27 18.82 -5.31 -23.48
C ALA A 27 19.71 -6.55 -23.74
N THR A 28 19.48 -7.31 -24.82
CA THR A 28 20.28 -8.51 -25.11
C THR A 28 21.63 -8.17 -25.70
N ARG A 29 21.70 -7.11 -26.50
CA ARG A 29 22.93 -6.60 -27.10
C ARG A 29 23.54 -5.44 -26.32
N GLY A 30 22.77 -4.83 -25.41
CA GLY A 30 23.19 -3.64 -24.67
C GLY A 30 23.30 -2.41 -25.58
N GLU A 31 22.42 -2.29 -26.57
CA GLU A 31 22.46 -1.27 -27.62
C GLU A 31 21.20 -0.38 -27.55
N ARG A 32 21.34 0.92 -27.83
CA ARG A 32 20.21 1.83 -28.11
C ARG A 32 20.15 2.09 -29.61
N ILE A 33 19.05 1.69 -30.22
CA ILE A 33 18.87 1.70 -31.67
C ILE A 33 17.74 2.66 -32.03
N CYS A 34 18.00 3.55 -32.98
CA CYS A 34 16.95 4.37 -33.56
C CYS A 34 16.04 3.51 -34.46
N THR A 35 14.73 3.55 -34.23
CA THR A 35 13.76 2.81 -35.06
C THR A 35 13.65 3.34 -36.48
N ASN A 36 13.91 4.63 -36.68
CA ASN A 36 13.70 5.29 -37.97
C ASN A 36 14.85 5.07 -38.96
N CYS A 37 16.11 5.12 -38.50
CA CYS A 37 17.28 4.98 -39.37
C CYS A 37 18.15 3.75 -39.07
N GLY A 38 17.87 3.01 -38.00
CA GLY A 38 18.65 1.84 -37.59
C GLY A 38 20.02 2.17 -36.99
N ALA A 39 20.36 3.46 -36.81
CA ALA A 39 21.62 3.85 -36.20
C ALA A 39 21.68 3.43 -34.73
N VAL A 40 22.81 2.83 -34.34
CA VAL A 40 23.14 2.52 -32.95
C VAL A 40 23.70 3.79 -32.31
N ILE A 41 22.97 4.33 -31.34
CA ILE A 41 23.28 5.61 -30.67
C ILE A 41 24.22 5.38 -29.49
N ASP A 42 24.08 4.24 -28.83
CA ASP A 42 24.82 3.89 -27.62
C ASP A 42 25.05 2.37 -27.64
N GLU A 43 26.27 1.95 -27.33
CA GLU A 43 26.68 0.56 -27.25
C GLU A 43 27.20 0.28 -25.83
N HIS A 44 27.10 -0.96 -25.35
CA HIS A 44 27.57 -1.38 -24.03
C HIS A 44 26.81 -0.73 -22.85
N ILE A 45 25.48 -0.67 -22.95
CA ILE A 45 24.64 -0.23 -21.85
C ILE A 45 24.88 -1.14 -20.64
N ILE A 46 25.30 -0.53 -19.53
CA ILE A 46 25.47 -1.23 -18.27
C ILE A 46 24.09 -1.56 -17.70
N ASP A 47 23.87 -2.84 -17.40
CA ASP A 47 22.68 -3.26 -16.67
C ASP A 47 22.79 -2.83 -15.20
N GLU A 48 21.92 -1.91 -14.77
CA GLU A 48 21.80 -1.47 -13.37
C GLU A 48 20.97 -2.45 -12.51
N GLY A 49 20.50 -3.54 -13.11
CA GLY A 49 19.76 -4.60 -12.46
C GLY A 49 20.61 -5.45 -11.51
N PRO A 50 19.98 -6.37 -10.75
CA PRO A 50 20.70 -7.28 -9.88
C PRO A 50 21.59 -8.22 -10.71
N GLU A 51 22.91 -8.16 -10.48
CA GLU A 51 23.89 -9.05 -11.13
C GLU A 51 23.59 -10.54 -10.91
N TRP A 52 22.89 -10.87 -9.83
CA TRP A 52 22.51 -12.24 -9.48
C TRP A 52 21.10 -12.59 -9.97
N ARG A 53 21.01 -13.70 -10.68
CA ARG A 53 19.75 -14.41 -10.88
C ARG A 53 19.46 -15.24 -9.63
N ALA A 54 18.39 -14.90 -8.91
CA ALA A 54 17.93 -15.68 -7.78
C ALA A 54 16.42 -15.90 -7.90
N PHE A 55 16.00 -17.15 -7.79
CA PHE A 55 14.57 -17.51 -7.88
C PHE A 55 13.93 -17.61 -6.50
N THR A 56 14.76 -17.83 -5.47
CA THR A 56 14.33 -17.88 -4.07
C THR A 56 14.93 -16.73 -3.26
N SER A 57 14.27 -16.39 -2.15
CA SER A 57 14.77 -15.38 -1.20
C SER A 57 16.11 -15.79 -0.57
N GLU A 58 16.34 -17.08 -0.35
CA GLU A 58 17.59 -17.60 0.21
C GLU A 58 18.76 -17.50 -0.78
N GLU A 59 18.55 -17.88 -2.04
CA GLU A 59 19.54 -17.69 -3.09
C GLU A 59 19.88 -16.21 -3.25
N ARG A 60 18.86 -15.35 -3.19
CA ARG A 60 19.04 -13.90 -3.27
C ARG A 60 19.94 -13.43 -2.13
N ASN A 61 19.67 -13.82 -0.90
CA ASN A 61 20.48 -13.41 0.25
C ASN A 61 21.92 -13.94 0.20
N LYS A 62 22.15 -15.12 -0.40
CA LYS A 62 23.51 -15.70 -0.55
C LYS A 62 24.31 -15.07 -1.68
N ARG A 63 23.65 -14.76 -2.81
CA ARG A 63 24.29 -14.24 -4.03
C ARG A 63 24.37 -12.71 -4.05
N SER A 64 23.53 -12.03 -3.27
CA SER A 64 23.53 -10.58 -3.19
C SER A 64 24.84 -10.07 -2.61
N ARG A 65 25.62 -9.41 -3.47
CA ARG A 65 26.84 -8.71 -3.07
C ARG A 65 26.52 -7.45 -2.27
N VAL A 66 25.36 -6.85 -2.52
CA VAL A 66 24.86 -5.67 -1.81
C VAL A 66 23.87 -6.08 -0.72
N GLY A 67 23.64 -5.19 0.25
CA GLY A 67 22.66 -5.42 1.32
C GLY A 67 21.20 -5.40 0.83
N SER A 68 20.27 -5.35 1.79
CA SER A 68 18.84 -5.22 1.49
C SER A 68 18.52 -3.93 0.72
N PRO A 69 17.54 -3.96 -0.21
CA PRO A 69 17.09 -2.74 -0.88
C PRO A 69 16.58 -1.69 0.11
N THR A 70 16.75 -0.42 -0.23
CA THR A 70 16.23 0.68 0.58
C THR A 70 14.70 0.66 0.64
N SER A 71 14.14 0.97 1.80
CA SER A 71 12.69 0.94 2.04
C SER A 71 12.27 2.13 2.89
N PHE A 72 11.29 2.90 2.45
CA PHE A 72 10.80 4.06 3.20
C PHE A 72 10.14 3.67 4.52
N ALA A 73 9.62 2.44 4.57
CA ALA A 73 9.02 1.82 5.75
C ALA A 73 10.04 1.45 6.84
N VAL A 74 11.34 1.63 6.62
CA VAL A 74 12.38 1.55 7.66
C VAL A 74 12.81 2.97 8.02
N HIS A 75 13.04 3.26 9.31
CA HIS A 75 13.33 4.63 9.79
C HIS A 75 14.56 5.27 9.15
N ASP A 76 15.62 4.50 8.93
CA ASP A 76 16.88 4.90 8.28
C ASP A 76 16.90 4.56 6.77
N LYS A 77 15.75 4.20 6.21
CA LYS A 77 15.59 3.68 4.85
C LYS A 77 16.37 2.39 4.54
N GLY A 78 16.87 1.70 5.55
CA GLY A 78 17.70 0.49 5.39
C GLY A 78 19.19 0.78 5.26
N LEU A 79 19.64 2.01 5.54
CA LEU A 79 21.06 2.40 5.42
C LEU A 79 21.93 1.93 6.59
N ALA A 80 21.36 1.75 7.79
CA ALA A 80 22.15 1.30 8.94
C ALA A 80 22.20 -0.23 9.03
N THR A 81 23.38 -0.74 9.36
CA THR A 81 23.57 -2.15 9.70
C THR A 81 23.17 -2.41 11.16
N GLN A 82 23.01 -3.68 11.53
CA GLN A 82 22.76 -4.11 12.91
C GLN A 82 23.78 -5.17 13.31
N ILE A 83 24.42 -5.00 14.48
CA ILE A 83 25.27 -6.03 15.07
C ILE A 83 24.35 -7.11 15.64
N GLY A 84 24.36 -8.29 15.03
CA GLY A 84 23.55 -9.43 15.43
C GLY A 84 23.79 -9.87 16.88
N TRP A 85 22.81 -10.54 17.47
CA TRP A 85 22.83 -10.99 18.86
C TRP A 85 23.55 -12.33 19.08
N GLU A 86 23.92 -13.01 18.02
CA GLU A 86 24.25 -14.45 18.01
C GLU A 86 25.59 -14.81 18.68
N ASP A 87 26.31 -13.85 19.27
CA ASP A 87 27.56 -14.02 20.02
C ASP A 87 28.55 -15.05 19.43
N ARG A 88 28.58 -15.10 18.10
CA ARG A 88 29.39 -16.00 17.28
C ARG A 88 30.17 -15.23 16.24
N ASP A 89 31.36 -15.74 15.93
CA ASP A 89 32.19 -15.25 14.84
C ASP A 89 31.65 -15.73 13.47
N VAL A 90 32.20 -15.19 12.37
CA VAL A 90 31.83 -15.55 10.98
C VAL A 90 31.91 -17.06 10.71
N TYR A 91 32.82 -17.76 11.39
CA TYR A 91 32.98 -19.22 11.31
C TYR A 91 32.02 -20.00 12.23
N GLY A 92 31.04 -19.35 12.86
CA GLY A 92 30.08 -19.96 13.77
C GLY A 92 30.60 -20.29 15.18
N LYS A 93 31.87 -19.99 15.48
CA LYS A 93 32.51 -20.23 16.79
C LYS A 93 31.97 -19.25 17.84
N LYS A 94 31.72 -19.73 19.06
CA LYS A 94 31.27 -18.88 20.17
C LYS A 94 32.36 -17.87 20.56
N LEU A 95 31.97 -16.63 20.79
CA LEU A 95 32.88 -15.58 21.25
C LEU A 95 33.41 -15.88 22.66
N SER A 96 34.69 -15.57 22.88
CA SER A 96 35.29 -15.57 24.21
C SER A 96 34.59 -14.54 25.13
N PRO A 97 34.56 -14.76 26.47
CA PRO A 97 33.89 -13.85 27.40
C PRO A 97 34.34 -12.39 27.26
N ARG A 98 35.64 -12.16 27.06
CA ARG A 98 36.21 -10.81 26.85
C ARG A 98 35.68 -10.15 25.57
N ARG A 99 35.63 -10.89 24.46
CA ARG A 99 35.10 -10.37 23.18
C ARG A 99 33.59 -10.16 23.25
N ARG A 100 32.84 -11.06 23.89
CA ARG A 100 31.41 -10.90 24.13
C ARG A 100 31.10 -9.59 24.87
N ALA A 101 31.84 -9.30 25.94
CA ALA A 101 31.69 -8.04 26.67
C ALA A 101 32.04 -6.80 25.84
N GLN A 102 32.99 -6.91 24.90
CA GLN A 102 33.30 -5.84 23.94
C GLN A 102 32.17 -5.65 22.92
N ILE A 103 31.68 -6.72 22.29
CA ILE A 103 30.58 -6.65 21.32
C ILE A 103 29.30 -6.14 21.99
N TYR A 104 29.00 -6.57 23.20
CA TYR A 104 27.88 -6.04 23.97
C TYR A 104 27.98 -4.51 24.17
N ARG A 105 29.18 -3.98 24.45
CA ARG A 105 29.40 -2.52 24.50
C ARG A 105 29.19 -1.88 23.13
N LEU A 106 29.69 -2.47 22.05
CA LEU A 106 29.48 -1.98 20.68
C LEU A 106 28.00 -1.97 20.30
N ARG A 107 27.21 -2.99 20.65
CA ARG A 107 25.76 -3.03 20.46
C ARG A 107 25.07 -1.86 21.16
N LYS A 108 25.42 -1.59 22.43
CA LYS A 108 24.88 -0.43 23.16
C LYS A 108 25.21 0.88 22.45
N TRP A 109 26.45 1.05 22.01
CA TRP A 109 26.87 2.24 21.27
C TRP A 109 26.12 2.38 19.93
N GLN A 110 25.96 1.30 19.19
CA GLN A 110 25.21 1.30 17.92
C GLN A 110 23.75 1.69 18.12
N ILE A 111 23.05 1.11 19.09
CA ILE A 111 21.64 1.45 19.38
C ILE A 111 21.50 2.93 19.74
N ARG A 112 22.40 3.47 20.56
CA ARG A 112 22.42 4.89 20.92
C ARG A 112 22.74 5.80 19.73
N THR A 113 23.61 5.34 18.83
CA THR A 113 24.06 6.10 17.67
C THR A 113 22.99 6.14 16.57
N ARG A 114 22.23 5.06 16.42
CA ARG A 114 21.23 4.97 15.36
C ARG A 114 20.07 5.96 15.51
N VAL A 115 19.77 6.40 16.73
CA VAL A 115 18.56 7.17 17.03
C VAL A 115 18.89 8.49 17.75
N HIS A 116 19.80 9.24 17.14
CA HIS A 116 20.31 10.49 17.70
C HIS A 116 19.27 11.62 17.73
N SER A 117 18.56 11.83 16.62
CA SER A 117 17.60 12.94 16.54
C SER A 117 16.24 12.58 17.15
N SER A 118 15.51 13.61 17.61
CA SER A 118 14.13 13.45 18.06
C SER A 118 13.22 12.96 16.93
N MET A 119 13.51 13.37 15.69
CA MET A 119 12.82 12.91 14.48
C MET A 119 13.08 11.43 14.22
N ASP A 120 14.30 10.95 14.38
CA ASP A 120 14.63 9.53 14.19
C ASP A 120 13.99 8.66 15.26
N ARG A 121 13.92 9.13 16.51
CA ARG A 121 13.17 8.42 17.57
C ARG A 121 11.70 8.28 17.24
N ASN A 122 11.11 9.35 16.74
CA ASN A 122 9.73 9.35 16.27
C ASN A 122 9.53 8.38 15.10
N LEU A 123 10.39 8.46 14.08
CA LEU A 123 10.35 7.57 12.91
C LEU A 123 10.55 6.10 13.29
N ALA A 124 11.46 5.79 14.21
CA ALA A 124 11.70 4.42 14.67
C ALA A 124 10.45 3.82 15.30
N TYR A 125 9.79 4.57 16.19
CA TYR A 125 8.53 4.15 16.79
C TYR A 125 7.42 4.06 15.73
N ALA A 126 7.31 5.06 14.86
CA ALA A 126 6.26 5.13 13.87
C ALA A 126 6.34 4.03 12.80
N MET A 127 7.54 3.72 12.33
CA MET A 127 7.74 2.65 11.35
C MET A 127 7.49 1.26 11.95
N SER A 128 7.80 1.07 13.24
CA SER A 128 7.43 -0.15 13.97
C SER A 128 5.91 -0.29 14.10
N GLU A 129 5.21 0.80 14.41
CA GLU A 129 3.76 0.80 14.54
C GLU A 129 3.06 0.64 13.17
N LEU A 130 3.63 1.22 12.12
CA LEU A 130 3.20 0.99 10.74
C LEU A 130 3.32 -0.48 10.35
N ASP A 131 4.42 -1.15 10.73
CA ASP A 131 4.62 -2.57 10.48
C ASP A 131 3.61 -3.44 11.24
N ARG A 132 3.39 -3.15 12.52
CA ARG A 132 2.38 -3.81 13.36
C ARG A 132 0.99 -3.69 12.75
N LEU A 133 0.56 -2.46 12.42
CA LEU A 133 -0.77 -2.18 11.87
C LEU A 133 -0.95 -2.79 10.47
N SER A 134 0.07 -2.69 9.61
CA SER A 134 0.01 -3.27 8.25
C SER A 134 -0.11 -4.79 8.29
N SER A 135 0.61 -5.44 9.20
CA SER A 135 0.55 -6.89 9.38
C SER A 135 -0.81 -7.34 9.91
N GLN A 136 -1.39 -6.61 10.86
CA GLN A 136 -2.69 -6.94 11.46
C GLN A 136 -3.86 -6.82 10.46
N ILE A 137 -3.80 -5.85 9.54
CA ILE A 137 -4.87 -5.60 8.53
C ILE A 137 -4.56 -6.31 7.19
N GLY A 138 -3.40 -6.98 7.07
CA GLY A 138 -2.98 -7.68 5.84
C GLY A 138 -2.80 -6.74 4.65
N ILE A 139 -2.16 -5.59 4.85
CA ILE A 139 -1.94 -4.59 3.81
C ILE A 139 -0.68 -4.93 2.99
N PRO A 140 -0.71 -4.84 1.64
CA PRO A 140 0.46 -5.11 0.80
C PRO A 140 1.64 -4.17 1.07
N ARG A 141 2.86 -4.63 0.81
CA ARG A 141 4.09 -3.84 0.99
C ARG A 141 4.06 -2.53 0.20
N THR A 142 3.49 -2.52 -1.00
CA THR A 142 3.36 -1.30 -1.83
C THR A 142 2.58 -0.18 -1.15
N VAL A 143 1.50 -0.54 -0.43
CA VAL A 143 0.70 0.40 0.35
C VAL A 143 1.46 0.84 1.60
N LYS A 144 2.15 -0.08 2.27
CA LYS A 144 3.01 0.22 3.43
C LYS A 144 4.10 1.25 3.09
N GLU A 145 4.80 1.08 1.97
CA GLU A 145 5.81 2.04 1.50
C GLU A 145 5.18 3.42 1.22
N THR A 146 4.00 3.43 0.57
CA THR A 146 3.27 4.67 0.28
C THR A 146 2.86 5.38 1.58
N ALA A 147 2.39 4.64 2.59
CA ALA A 147 2.04 5.17 3.90
C ALA A 147 3.27 5.76 4.62
N ALA A 148 4.42 5.09 4.54
CA ALA A 148 5.66 5.57 5.11
C ALA A 148 6.11 6.90 4.48
N VAL A 149 5.97 7.05 3.16
CA VAL A 149 6.26 8.32 2.45
C VAL A 149 5.31 9.43 2.91
N ILE A 150 4.01 9.16 3.02
CA ILE A 150 3.03 10.15 3.51
C ILE A 150 3.39 10.59 4.93
N TYR A 151 3.74 9.65 5.80
CA TYR A 151 4.11 9.94 7.18
C TYR A 151 5.38 10.79 7.28
N ARG A 152 6.41 10.48 6.47
CA ARG A 152 7.64 11.28 6.40
C ARG A 152 7.38 12.72 5.98
N LYS A 153 6.57 12.92 4.93
CA LYS A 153 6.13 14.26 4.51
C LYS A 153 5.36 15.00 5.62
N ALA A 154 4.57 14.28 6.42
CA ALA A 154 3.87 14.86 7.56
C ALA A 154 4.81 15.30 8.70
N ILE A 155 5.92 14.57 8.94
CA ILE A 155 6.97 14.97 9.89
C ILE A 155 7.68 16.23 9.41
N GLU A 156 8.07 16.26 8.14
CA GLU A 156 8.77 17.40 7.52
C GLU A 156 7.95 18.69 7.63
N ARG A 157 6.63 18.60 7.47
CA ARG A 157 5.70 19.74 7.70
C ARG A 157 5.26 19.93 9.15
N HIS A 158 5.90 19.24 10.11
CA HIS A 158 5.63 19.35 11.55
C HIS A 158 4.18 19.09 12.00
N LEU A 159 3.41 18.32 11.23
CA LEU A 159 1.98 18.07 11.47
C LEU A 159 1.67 17.17 12.66
N ILE A 160 2.69 16.51 13.22
CA ILE A 160 2.56 15.47 14.26
C ILE A 160 2.64 16.06 15.67
N ARG A 161 3.17 17.29 15.83
CA ARG A 161 3.31 17.93 17.15
C ARG A 161 1.93 18.10 17.79
N GLY A 162 1.76 17.60 19.02
CA GLY A 162 0.50 17.66 19.78
C GLY A 162 -0.55 16.62 19.38
N ARG A 163 -0.17 15.58 18.63
CA ARG A 163 -1.08 14.50 18.20
C ARG A 163 -0.46 13.14 18.49
N SER A 164 -1.30 12.11 18.61
CA SER A 164 -0.82 10.75 18.79
C SER A 164 -0.12 10.27 17.51
N ILE A 165 1.06 9.68 17.68
CA ILE A 165 1.85 9.12 16.57
C ILE A 165 1.05 8.00 15.89
N GLU A 166 0.41 7.16 16.69
CA GLU A 166 -0.45 6.08 16.21
C GLU A 166 -1.59 6.61 15.31
N ALA A 167 -2.24 7.74 15.64
CA ALA A 167 -3.35 8.26 14.82
C ALA A 167 -2.87 8.80 13.48
N MET A 168 -1.70 9.44 13.48
CA MET A 168 -1.09 9.95 12.26
C MET A 168 -0.67 8.81 11.33
N ILE A 169 -0.18 7.70 11.87
CA ILE A 169 0.16 6.50 11.09
C ILE A 169 -1.10 5.83 10.55
N ALA A 170 -2.10 5.60 11.39
CA ALA A 170 -3.36 5.00 10.98
C ALA A 170 -4.03 5.84 9.87
N ALA A 171 -3.97 7.18 9.98
CA ALA A 171 -4.45 8.08 8.94
C ALA A 171 -3.61 8.02 7.64
N ALA A 172 -2.28 7.90 7.74
CA ALA A 172 -1.40 7.73 6.60
C ALA A 172 -1.62 6.38 5.88
N VAL A 173 -1.85 5.30 6.63
CA VAL A 173 -2.22 3.98 6.10
C VAL A 173 -3.56 4.05 5.38
N TYR A 174 -4.56 4.71 5.96
CA TYR A 174 -5.86 4.90 5.31
C TYR A 174 -5.72 5.69 3.99
N ALA A 175 -4.95 6.78 4.00
CA ALA A 175 -4.70 7.56 2.80
C ALA A 175 -3.97 6.75 1.72
N ALA A 176 -2.94 6.00 2.09
CA ALA A 176 -2.21 5.13 1.16
C ALA A 176 -3.09 4.03 0.56
N ALA A 177 -3.93 3.40 1.39
CA ALA A 177 -4.88 2.38 0.97
C ALA A 177 -5.87 2.93 -0.08
N ARG A 178 -6.38 4.15 0.15
CA ARG A 178 -7.25 4.86 -0.82
C ARG A 178 -6.53 5.19 -2.13
N ILE A 179 -5.30 5.69 -2.08
CA ILE A 179 -4.51 6.03 -3.28
C ILE A 179 -4.26 4.78 -4.14
N ARG A 180 -3.92 3.66 -3.50
CA ARG A 180 -3.61 2.39 -4.18
C ARG A 180 -4.85 1.55 -4.49
N ARG A 181 -6.06 2.06 -4.28
CA ARG A 181 -7.34 1.36 -4.48
C ARG A 181 -7.39 0.01 -3.74
N VAL A 182 -6.80 -0.06 -2.56
CA VAL A 182 -6.95 -1.18 -1.63
C VAL A 182 -7.99 -0.76 -0.59
N PRO A 183 -9.26 -1.15 -0.75
CA PRO A 183 -10.32 -0.63 0.09
C PRO A 183 -10.19 -1.13 1.52
N ARG A 184 -10.16 -0.19 2.44
CA ARG A 184 -10.30 -0.39 3.89
C ARG A 184 -11.27 0.64 4.43
N THR A 185 -12.07 0.26 5.41
CA THR A 185 -12.97 1.22 6.07
C THR A 185 -12.26 1.94 7.21
N LEU A 186 -12.77 3.11 7.60
CA LEU A 186 -12.25 3.81 8.77
C LEU A 186 -12.45 2.98 10.04
N ASP A 187 -13.54 2.22 10.11
CA ASP A 187 -13.88 1.37 11.25
C ASP A 187 -12.90 0.18 11.38
N GLU A 188 -12.51 -0.44 10.26
CA GLU A 188 -11.51 -1.50 10.26
C GLU A 188 -10.15 -1.03 10.77
N ILE A 189 -9.69 0.13 10.33
CA ILE A 189 -8.42 0.68 10.79
C ILE A 189 -8.55 1.09 12.25
N ALA A 190 -9.65 1.76 12.62
CA ALA A 190 -9.91 2.16 13.99
C ALA A 190 -10.01 0.98 14.97
N LYS A 191 -10.49 -0.20 14.54
CA LYS A 191 -10.55 -1.41 15.38
C LYS A 191 -9.17 -2.01 15.65
N ASN A 192 -8.24 -1.88 14.70
CA ASN A 192 -6.88 -2.42 14.79
C ASN A 192 -5.85 -1.40 15.31
N SER A 193 -6.17 -0.11 15.23
CA SER A 193 -5.47 0.97 15.92
C SER A 193 -6.10 1.19 17.30
N ARG A 194 -5.36 1.59 18.32
CA ARG A 194 -5.91 1.84 19.67
C ARG A 194 -6.63 3.20 19.76
N ILE A 195 -7.39 3.57 18.73
CA ILE A 195 -7.76 4.96 18.43
C ILE A 195 -9.23 5.05 18.03
N SER A 196 -9.89 6.13 18.43
CA SER A 196 -11.27 6.40 18.04
C SER A 196 -11.39 6.74 16.55
N LYS A 197 -12.50 6.31 15.92
CA LYS A 197 -12.86 6.67 14.53
C LYS A 197 -12.84 8.20 14.30
N LYS A 198 -13.31 8.97 15.29
CA LYS A 198 -13.36 10.45 15.22
C LYS A 198 -11.97 11.06 15.13
N GLU A 199 -11.03 10.58 15.95
CA GLU A 199 -9.64 11.04 15.93
C GLU A 199 -8.93 10.65 14.63
N LEU A 200 -9.12 9.42 14.17
CA LEU A 200 -8.61 8.94 12.87
C LEU A 200 -9.09 9.83 11.72
N GLY A 201 -10.40 10.11 11.65
CA GLY A 201 -10.98 10.97 10.61
C GLY A 201 -10.52 12.44 10.70
N ARG A 202 -10.18 12.93 11.89
CA ARG A 202 -9.60 14.27 12.07
C ARG A 202 -8.15 14.33 11.56
N CYS A 203 -7.34 13.34 11.90
CA CYS A 203 -5.94 13.25 11.44
C CYS A 203 -5.86 13.02 9.93
N TYR A 204 -6.74 12.17 9.38
CA TYR A 204 -6.85 11.96 7.94
C TYR A 204 -7.14 13.26 7.19
N ARG A 205 -8.18 14.03 7.58
CA ARG A 205 -8.50 15.31 6.94
C ARG A 205 -7.35 16.32 7.01
N LEU A 206 -6.61 16.33 8.12
CA LEU A 206 -5.41 17.16 8.26
C LEU A 206 -4.36 16.78 7.21
N ILE A 207 -3.97 15.50 7.16
CA ILE A 207 -2.92 15.01 6.25
C ILE A 207 -3.26 15.38 4.81
N ILE A 208 -4.51 15.18 4.39
CA ILE A 208 -4.95 15.47 3.02
C ILE A 208 -4.84 16.95 2.69
N ARG A 209 -5.37 17.80 3.59
CA ARG A 209 -5.41 19.25 3.40
C ARG A 209 -3.99 19.81 3.36
N GLU A 210 -3.19 19.44 4.34
CA GLU A 210 -1.85 19.99 4.53
C GLU A 210 -0.86 19.45 3.51
N LEU A 211 -0.96 18.17 3.09
CA LEU A 211 -0.08 17.60 2.06
C LEU A 211 -0.63 17.79 0.63
N GLN A 212 -1.81 18.37 0.47
CA GLN A 212 -2.50 18.57 -0.82
C GLN A 212 -2.58 17.29 -1.67
N ILE A 213 -2.82 16.16 -1.02
CA ILE A 213 -2.89 14.86 -1.70
C ILE A 213 -4.26 14.74 -2.37
N ARG A 214 -4.26 14.47 -3.68
CA ARG A 214 -5.48 14.13 -4.42
C ARG A 214 -5.84 12.68 -4.16
N ILE A 215 -7.03 12.43 -3.64
CA ILE A 215 -7.51 11.09 -3.30
C ILE A 215 -8.59 10.68 -4.30
N PRO A 216 -8.53 9.46 -4.86
CA PRO A 216 -9.58 8.97 -5.73
C PRO A 216 -10.89 8.76 -4.97
N LEU A 217 -12.00 8.96 -5.68
CA LEU A 217 -13.33 8.62 -5.19
C LEU A 217 -13.40 7.12 -4.87
N ALA A 218 -14.11 6.76 -3.81
CA ALA A 218 -14.28 5.36 -3.44
C ALA A 218 -15.25 4.71 -4.42
N ASN A 219 -14.82 3.63 -5.07
CA ASN A 219 -15.67 2.82 -5.92
C ASN A 219 -16.26 1.66 -5.09
N PRO A 220 -17.59 1.47 -5.06
CA PRO A 220 -18.18 0.32 -4.40
C PRO A 220 -17.64 -1.03 -4.92
N ASN A 221 -17.25 -1.12 -6.20
CA ASN A 221 -16.74 -2.36 -6.81
C ASN A 221 -15.48 -2.88 -6.11
N ASP A 222 -14.62 -1.98 -5.62
CA ASP A 222 -13.38 -2.36 -4.95
C ASP A 222 -13.68 -3.23 -3.71
N TYR A 223 -14.79 -2.93 -3.00
CA TYR A 223 -15.18 -3.62 -1.78
C TYR A 223 -15.79 -5.00 -2.03
N ILE A 224 -16.43 -5.22 -3.19
CA ILE A 224 -17.15 -6.46 -3.48
C ILE A 224 -16.24 -7.66 -3.38
N ILE A 225 -15.09 -7.62 -4.06
CA ILE A 225 -14.17 -8.77 -4.13
C ILE A 225 -13.77 -9.25 -2.73
N ARG A 226 -13.43 -8.31 -1.85
CA ARG A 226 -13.02 -8.63 -0.49
C ARG A 226 -14.18 -9.16 0.36
N PHE A 227 -15.33 -8.50 0.32
CA PHE A 227 -16.49 -8.92 1.11
C PHE A 227 -17.01 -10.29 0.65
N SER A 228 -17.03 -10.54 -0.66
CA SER A 228 -17.39 -11.86 -1.22
C SER A 228 -16.42 -12.95 -0.77
N ALA A 229 -15.11 -12.66 -0.72
CA ALA A 229 -14.12 -13.61 -0.22
C ALA A 229 -14.32 -13.92 1.28
N GLU A 230 -14.62 -12.91 2.10
CA GLU A 230 -14.88 -13.08 3.54
C GLU A 230 -16.18 -13.86 3.81
N LEU A 231 -17.22 -13.63 2.99
CA LEU A 231 -18.51 -14.35 3.03
C LEU A 231 -18.47 -15.74 2.36
N ARG A 232 -17.33 -16.13 1.79
CA ARG A 232 -17.12 -17.39 1.06
C ARG A 232 -18.14 -17.59 -0.07
N LEU A 233 -18.34 -16.54 -0.87
CA LEU A 233 -19.19 -16.58 -2.07
C LEU A 233 -18.36 -16.97 -3.29
N SER A 234 -19.01 -17.53 -4.30
CA SER A 234 -18.34 -17.86 -5.55
C SER A 234 -17.96 -16.60 -6.36
N GLY A 235 -16.99 -16.76 -7.27
CA GLY A 235 -16.62 -15.70 -8.21
C GLY A 235 -17.78 -15.27 -9.11
N HIS A 236 -18.72 -16.17 -9.40
CA HIS A 236 -19.93 -15.88 -10.17
C HIS A 236 -20.83 -14.88 -9.43
N THR A 237 -21.13 -15.15 -8.15
CA THR A 237 -21.89 -14.23 -7.28
C THR A 237 -21.20 -12.87 -7.14
N ALA A 238 -19.86 -12.85 -7.02
CA ALA A 238 -19.12 -11.59 -6.94
C ALA A 238 -19.19 -10.78 -8.25
N GLN A 239 -19.07 -11.44 -9.40
CA GLN A 239 -19.22 -10.81 -10.71
C GLN A 239 -20.64 -10.23 -10.89
N ARG A 240 -21.66 -10.99 -10.50
CA ARG A 240 -23.05 -10.55 -10.54
C ARG A 240 -23.30 -9.32 -9.66
N ALA A 241 -22.69 -9.27 -8.48
CA ALA A 241 -22.75 -8.10 -7.61
C ALA A 241 -22.10 -6.84 -8.25
N ILE A 242 -21.01 -7.01 -9.01
CA ILE A 242 -20.35 -5.91 -9.74
C ILE A 242 -21.28 -5.37 -10.83
N GLU A 243 -21.90 -6.27 -11.61
CA GLU A 243 -22.86 -5.89 -12.67
C GLU A 243 -24.02 -5.07 -12.11
N ILE A 244 -24.58 -5.47 -10.97
CA ILE A 244 -25.66 -4.73 -10.30
C ILE A 244 -25.21 -3.31 -9.93
N ILE A 245 -23.97 -3.15 -9.44
CA ILE A 245 -23.45 -1.82 -9.12
C ILE A 245 -23.22 -0.99 -10.36
N ASP A 246 -22.71 -1.58 -11.44
CA ASP A 246 -22.43 -0.84 -12.66
C ASP A 246 -23.75 -0.39 -13.33
N GLN A 247 -24.79 -1.23 -13.35
CA GLN A 247 -26.15 -0.82 -13.71
C GLN A 247 -26.69 0.29 -12.79
N ALA A 248 -26.40 0.22 -11.49
CA ALA A 248 -26.80 1.27 -10.55
C ALA A 248 -26.05 2.59 -10.79
N LYS A 249 -24.80 2.55 -11.27
CA LYS A 249 -24.04 3.76 -11.64
C LYS A 249 -24.59 4.41 -12.90
N GLU A 250 -24.91 3.61 -13.93
CA GLU A 250 -25.50 4.10 -15.18
C GLU A 250 -26.84 4.80 -14.92
N ASN A 251 -27.64 4.26 -14.01
CA ASN A 251 -28.91 4.83 -13.59
C ASN A 251 -28.79 5.97 -12.54
N GLY A 252 -27.58 6.43 -12.23
CA GLY A 252 -27.33 7.52 -11.29
C GLY A 252 -27.70 7.23 -9.83
N LEU A 253 -27.88 5.96 -9.45
CA LEU A 253 -28.37 5.55 -8.13
C LEU A 253 -27.27 5.55 -7.05
N THR A 254 -26.00 5.67 -7.43
CA THR A 254 -24.86 5.56 -6.52
C THR A 254 -24.44 6.90 -5.91
N ALA A 255 -24.90 8.03 -6.46
CA ALA A 255 -24.50 9.37 -6.02
C ALA A 255 -24.97 9.67 -4.58
N GLY A 256 -24.06 10.24 -3.77
CA GLY A 256 -24.35 10.66 -2.40
C GLY A 256 -24.58 9.53 -1.39
N LYS A 257 -24.39 8.27 -1.80
CA LYS A 257 -24.57 7.09 -0.94
C LYS A 257 -23.24 6.52 -0.51
N ASP A 258 -23.26 5.88 0.66
CA ASP A 258 -22.12 5.19 1.21
C ASP A 258 -21.72 3.98 0.32
N PRO A 259 -20.47 3.93 -0.20
CA PRO A 259 -20.02 2.86 -1.08
C PRO A 259 -20.04 1.47 -0.45
N THR A 260 -19.75 1.37 0.85
CA THR A 260 -19.75 0.11 1.58
C THR A 260 -21.15 -0.47 1.73
N GLY A 261 -22.14 0.38 2.02
CA GLY A 261 -23.54 -0.03 2.06
C GLY A 261 -24.08 -0.46 0.70
N LEU A 262 -23.64 0.17 -0.40
CA LEU A 262 -23.99 -0.24 -1.77
C LEU A 262 -23.37 -1.58 -2.14
N ALA A 263 -22.10 -1.81 -1.80
CA ALA A 263 -21.43 -3.09 -1.99
C ALA A 263 -22.15 -4.21 -1.22
N ALA A 264 -22.44 -3.99 0.06
CA ALA A 264 -23.18 -4.94 0.90
C ALA A 264 -24.55 -5.30 0.32
N ALA A 265 -25.33 -4.31 -0.10
CA ALA A 265 -26.65 -4.56 -0.69
C ALA A 265 -26.56 -5.32 -2.03
N SER A 266 -25.57 -5.02 -2.85
CA SER A 266 -25.41 -5.68 -4.15
C SER A 266 -24.97 -7.13 -4.02
N ILE A 267 -24.10 -7.43 -3.05
CA ILE A 267 -23.73 -8.81 -2.67
C ILE A 267 -24.98 -9.57 -2.17
N TYR A 268 -25.81 -8.93 -1.34
CA TYR A 268 -27.04 -9.57 -0.86
C TYR A 268 -28.00 -9.92 -2.00
N ILE A 269 -28.19 -9.01 -2.98
CA ILE A 269 -29.03 -9.26 -4.16
C ILE A 269 -28.44 -10.40 -5.01
N ALA A 270 -27.15 -10.34 -5.31
CA ALA A 270 -26.47 -11.37 -6.09
C ALA A 270 -26.57 -12.75 -5.42
N GLY A 271 -26.38 -12.82 -4.10
CA GLY A 271 -26.53 -14.07 -3.35
C GLY A 271 -27.94 -14.66 -3.36
N ILE A 272 -28.99 -13.83 -3.53
CA ILE A 272 -30.35 -14.36 -3.69
C ILE A 272 -30.56 -14.91 -5.12
N ILE A 273 -30.07 -14.19 -6.14
CA ILE A 273 -30.20 -14.58 -7.56
C ILE A 273 -29.46 -15.89 -7.83
N GLU A 274 -28.24 -16.02 -7.32
CA GLU A 274 -27.38 -17.18 -7.55
C GLU A 274 -27.64 -18.36 -6.60
N GLY A 275 -28.58 -18.21 -5.66
CA GLY A 275 -28.89 -19.24 -4.66
C GLY A 275 -27.88 -19.34 -3.50
N GLU A 276 -26.81 -18.53 -3.49
CA GLU A 276 -25.83 -18.43 -2.40
C GLU A 276 -26.27 -17.45 -1.30
N ARG A 277 -27.36 -17.78 -0.61
CA ARG A 277 -27.95 -16.87 0.39
C ARG A 277 -27.05 -16.69 1.62
N ARG A 278 -26.93 -15.44 2.06
CA ARG A 278 -26.33 -15.01 3.33
C ARG A 278 -27.31 -14.11 4.07
N THR A 279 -27.26 -14.11 5.39
CA THR A 279 -28.15 -13.26 6.18
C THR A 279 -27.75 -11.79 6.07
N GLN A 280 -28.72 -10.87 6.20
CA GLN A 280 -28.43 -9.44 6.21
C GLN A 280 -27.47 -9.06 7.34
N ARG A 281 -27.52 -9.79 8.46
CA ARG A 281 -26.63 -9.61 9.61
C ARG A 281 -25.19 -9.96 9.26
N GLU A 282 -24.94 -11.13 8.69
CA GLU A 282 -23.59 -11.56 8.28
C GLU A 282 -22.95 -10.55 7.31
N ILE A 283 -23.71 -10.12 6.30
CA ILE A 283 -23.23 -9.15 5.32
C ILE A 283 -22.96 -7.79 5.97
N ALA A 284 -23.84 -7.33 6.87
CA ALA A 284 -23.67 -6.08 7.59
C ALA A 284 -22.43 -6.08 8.48
N GLU A 285 -22.17 -7.19 9.18
CA GLU A 285 -20.98 -7.39 10.02
C GLU A 285 -19.69 -7.33 9.17
N THR A 286 -19.63 -8.04 8.04
CA THR A 286 -18.49 -8.01 7.09
C THR A 286 -18.25 -6.61 6.50
N ALA A 287 -19.32 -5.92 6.12
CA ALA A 287 -19.21 -4.59 5.52
C ALA A 287 -19.04 -3.46 6.56
N THR A 288 -19.06 -3.77 7.85
CA THR A 288 -19.02 -2.78 8.96
C THR A 288 -20.13 -1.73 8.86
N VAL A 289 -21.32 -2.12 8.39
CA VAL A 289 -22.51 -1.27 8.27
C VAL A 289 -23.64 -1.81 9.12
N THR A 290 -24.73 -1.04 9.29
CA THR A 290 -25.91 -1.54 10.01
C THR A 290 -26.81 -2.38 9.10
N GLU A 291 -27.50 -3.37 9.65
CA GLU A 291 -28.48 -4.18 8.91
C GLU A 291 -29.55 -3.33 8.23
N VAL A 292 -29.99 -2.25 8.90
CA VAL A 292 -30.98 -1.32 8.35
C VAL A 292 -30.44 -0.61 7.10
N THR A 293 -29.15 -0.28 7.07
CA THR A 293 -28.49 0.29 5.88
C THR A 293 -28.53 -0.69 4.72
N VAL A 294 -28.18 -1.96 4.94
CA VAL A 294 -28.21 -3.00 3.90
C VAL A 294 -29.64 -3.17 3.37
N ARG A 295 -30.62 -3.28 4.27
CA ARG A 295 -32.04 -3.46 3.93
C ARG A 295 -32.62 -2.30 3.12
N ASN A 296 -32.31 -1.06 3.51
CA ASN A 296 -32.80 0.12 2.81
C ASN A 296 -32.20 0.22 1.41
N ARG A 297 -30.88 -0.06 1.28
CA ARG A 297 -30.19 -0.03 -0.02
C ARG A 297 -30.64 -1.17 -0.94
N TYR A 298 -30.82 -2.36 -0.39
CA TYR A 298 -31.41 -3.50 -1.07
C TYR A 298 -32.77 -3.16 -1.69
N LYS A 299 -33.73 -2.69 -0.88
CA LYS A 299 -35.08 -2.33 -1.36
C LYS A 299 -35.04 -1.25 -2.44
N GLU A 300 -34.12 -0.31 -2.31
CA GLU A 300 -33.95 0.78 -3.27
C GLU A 300 -33.39 0.28 -4.61
N LEU A 301 -32.34 -0.54 -4.58
CA LEU A 301 -31.74 -1.12 -5.79
C LEU A 301 -32.75 -2.02 -6.52
N VAL A 302 -33.44 -2.91 -5.80
CA VAL A 302 -34.45 -3.81 -6.39
C VAL A 302 -35.57 -3.03 -7.07
N ARG A 303 -36.11 -2.01 -6.39
CA ARG A 303 -37.21 -1.19 -6.94
C ARG A 303 -36.77 -0.41 -8.18
N ARG A 304 -35.57 0.17 -8.16
CA ARG A 304 -35.07 1.04 -9.24
C ARG A 304 -34.57 0.26 -10.45
N LEU A 305 -33.98 -0.91 -10.22
CA LEU A 305 -33.44 -1.77 -11.28
C LEU A 305 -34.45 -2.80 -11.79
N GLY A 306 -35.64 -2.91 -11.19
CA GLY A 306 -36.68 -3.84 -11.63
C GLY A 306 -36.28 -5.32 -11.48
N ILE A 307 -35.42 -5.64 -10.51
CA ILE A 307 -34.93 -7.01 -10.31
C ILE A 307 -36.06 -7.84 -9.70
N GLU A 308 -36.54 -8.84 -10.43
CA GLU A 308 -37.46 -9.84 -9.89
C GLU A 308 -36.69 -10.80 -8.99
N ILE A 309 -37.03 -10.81 -7.70
CA ILE A 309 -36.41 -11.70 -6.72
C ILE A 309 -37.43 -12.76 -6.35
N THR A 310 -37.14 -14.00 -6.73
CA THR A 310 -37.83 -15.19 -6.22
C THR A 310 -37.36 -15.47 -4.80
N VAL A 311 -38.20 -15.11 -3.82
CA VAL A 311 -37.97 -15.36 -2.39
C VAL A 311 -38.10 -16.84 -2.06
#